data_AF-A0A3D1DJG8-F1
#
_entry.id   AF-A0A3D1DJG8-F1
#
_cell.length_a   1.000
_cell.length_b   1.000
_cell.length_c   1.000
_cell.angle_alpha   90.00
_cell.angle_beta   90.00
_cell.angle_gamma   90.00
#
_symmetry.space_group_name_H-M   'P 1'
#
loop_
_entity.id
_entity.type
_entity.pdbx_description
1 polymer ?
#
loop_
_entity_poly.entity_id
_entity_poly.type
_entity_poly.pdbx_seq_one_letter_code
_entity_poly.pdbx_strand_id
1 'polypeptide(L)'
;MPLHLPSDLGRPIPDSPHAVSACLPTWADNIGYEEGEPRVKEKLTTGYPRFVYNRFCRDLFVWVGERAAGPGQDCLVFPTAAAADRAAGFIDRRLDADVTGVVPLANAAWDNGHTETHAVVFPAEHARVAQDGWQHIGEGISSRQAEDLLAGHVAEPADEALEQIVSRVASLAGAPTDRTWLASCGMSAFAAIHRAIDQLQPGHDSVQFGFPYVDALKVQQLCGSSGCWFLPRGDRAELDQLQEALENGRTVSGIFTEFPSNPLLAVPDLGRLAELCQAHSVPLVVDETISGFGNVDVLSVADAVCSSLTKSFSGVGDVTAGSIVVNPSSRFADRLAAALTASPPAGLYAADAAVLERNSRDYAERLPVTCENARR
;
A
#
# COMPACT_ATOMS: atom_id res chain seq x y z
N MET A 1 -9.78 -28.57 -1.32
CA MET A 1 -10.67 -28.23 -0.19
C MET A 1 -10.11 -27.00 0.50
N PRO A 2 -10.95 -26.10 1.04
CA PRO A 2 -10.46 -24.98 1.83
C PRO A 2 -9.62 -25.48 3.00
N LEU A 3 -8.54 -24.76 3.35
CA LEU A 3 -7.78 -25.03 4.56
C LEU A 3 -8.64 -24.64 5.78
N HIS A 4 -8.97 -25.62 6.62
CA HIS A 4 -9.94 -25.43 7.72
C HIS A 4 -9.67 -26.36 8.91
N LEU A 5 -8.69 -27.26 8.82
CA LEU A 5 -8.37 -28.17 9.90
C LEU A 5 -7.38 -27.50 10.86
N PRO A 6 -7.39 -27.82 12.16
CA PRO A 6 -6.40 -27.30 13.12
C PRO A 6 -4.94 -27.57 12.70
N SER A 7 -4.70 -28.65 11.95
CA SER A 7 -3.38 -28.98 11.39
C SER A 7 -2.94 -28.04 10.26
N ASP A 8 -3.86 -27.27 9.67
CA ASP A 8 -3.57 -26.31 8.62
C ASP A 8 -3.06 -24.96 9.15
N LEU A 9 -3.12 -24.73 10.47
CA LEU A 9 -2.69 -23.48 11.10
C LEU A 9 -1.29 -23.04 10.62
N GLY A 10 -1.22 -21.84 10.05
CA GLY A 10 -0.01 -21.19 9.58
C GLY A 10 0.45 -21.57 8.16
N ARG A 11 -0.24 -22.51 7.51
CA ARG A 11 0.01 -22.83 6.09
C ARG A 11 -0.30 -21.62 5.20
N PRO A 12 0.50 -21.38 4.14
CA PRO A 12 0.26 -20.30 3.20
C PRO A 12 -1.07 -20.48 2.46
N ILE A 13 -1.77 -19.38 2.19
CA ILE A 13 -2.96 -19.33 1.34
C ILE A 13 -2.73 -18.26 0.25
N PRO A 14 -2.60 -18.66 -1.03
CA PRO A 14 -2.64 -20.04 -1.54
C PRO A 14 -1.34 -20.79 -1.19
N ASP A 15 -1.23 -22.06 -1.57
CA ASP A 15 0.03 -22.83 -1.40
C ASP A 15 1.10 -22.33 -2.39
N SER A 16 1.70 -21.19 -2.05
CA SER A 16 2.67 -20.45 -2.85
C SER A 16 3.75 -19.88 -1.94
N PRO A 17 5.02 -19.88 -2.38
CA PRO A 17 6.09 -19.23 -1.61
C PRO A 17 5.93 -17.71 -1.55
N HIS A 18 5.07 -17.12 -2.38
CA HIS A 18 4.74 -15.68 -2.41
C HIS A 18 3.37 -15.37 -1.82
N ALA A 19 2.73 -16.35 -1.15
CA ALA A 19 1.44 -16.15 -0.51
C ALA A 19 1.49 -15.00 0.50
N VAL A 20 0.49 -14.12 0.43
CA VAL A 20 0.37 -12.93 1.27
C VAL A 20 -0.55 -13.15 2.48
N SER A 21 -1.01 -14.39 2.68
CA SER A 21 -1.90 -14.79 3.76
C SER A 21 -1.54 -16.17 4.28
N ALA A 22 -1.95 -16.47 5.51
CA ALA A 22 -1.78 -17.75 6.16
C ALA A 22 -3.10 -18.22 6.78
N CYS A 23 -3.26 -19.54 6.89
CA CYS A 23 -4.46 -20.15 7.44
C CYS A 23 -4.55 -19.95 8.96
N LEU A 24 -5.63 -19.33 9.42
CA LEU A 24 -6.06 -19.29 10.83
C LEU A 24 -7.42 -20.02 10.93
N PRO A 25 -7.42 -21.36 11.05
CA PRO A 25 -8.60 -22.18 10.80
C PRO A 25 -9.69 -22.05 11.86
N THR A 26 -9.38 -21.58 13.08
CA THR A 26 -10.35 -21.41 14.16
C THR A 26 -10.39 -19.98 14.68
N TRP A 27 -11.51 -19.61 15.35
CA TRP A 27 -11.61 -18.31 16.04
C TRP A 27 -10.56 -18.15 17.13
N ALA A 28 -10.23 -19.23 17.85
CA ALA A 28 -9.15 -19.23 18.82
C ALA A 28 -7.80 -18.91 18.17
N ASP A 29 -7.53 -19.36 16.94
CA ASP A 29 -6.31 -19.01 16.22
C ASP A 29 -6.25 -17.53 15.84
N ASN A 30 -7.40 -16.92 15.52
CA ASN A 30 -7.50 -15.49 15.25
C ASN A 30 -7.21 -14.67 16.52
N ILE A 31 -7.83 -15.03 17.65
CA ILE A 31 -7.53 -14.40 18.96
C ILE A 31 -6.04 -14.58 19.29
N GLY A 32 -5.51 -15.80 19.18
CA GLY A 32 -4.13 -16.09 19.49
C GLY A 32 -3.12 -15.37 18.58
N TYR A 33 -3.48 -15.10 17.33
CA TYR A 33 -2.68 -14.26 16.44
C TYR A 33 -2.60 -12.82 16.95
N GLU A 34 -3.74 -12.22 17.30
CA GLU A 34 -3.85 -10.84 17.79
C GLU A 34 -3.19 -10.66 19.17
N GLU A 35 -3.32 -11.65 20.06
CA GLU A 35 -2.69 -11.64 21.39
C GLU A 35 -1.22 -12.06 21.37
N GLY A 36 -0.69 -12.47 20.21
CA GLY A 36 0.72 -12.85 20.06
C GLY A 36 1.08 -14.18 20.71
N GLU A 37 0.13 -15.11 20.83
CA GLU A 37 0.36 -16.43 21.42
C GLU A 37 1.41 -17.23 20.62
N PRO A 38 2.45 -17.78 21.29
CA PRO A 38 3.50 -18.56 20.62
C PRO A 38 2.97 -19.70 19.75
N ARG A 39 1.91 -20.41 20.20
CA ARG A 39 1.32 -21.54 19.44
C ARG A 39 0.85 -21.16 18.03
N VAL A 40 0.51 -19.89 17.80
CA VAL A 40 0.09 -19.35 16.51
C VAL A 40 1.29 -18.74 15.80
N LYS A 41 2.02 -17.83 16.47
CA LYS A 41 3.13 -17.08 15.85
C LYS A 41 4.25 -17.99 15.34
N GLU A 42 4.59 -19.05 16.07
CA GLU A 42 5.64 -20.01 15.67
C GLU A 42 5.24 -20.88 14.48
N LYS A 43 3.94 -21.02 14.18
CA LYS A 43 3.45 -21.80 13.04
C LYS A 43 3.32 -20.98 11.75
N LEU A 44 3.33 -19.65 11.83
CA LEU A 44 3.20 -18.80 10.66
C LEU A 44 4.49 -18.85 9.82
N THR A 45 4.42 -19.49 8.65
CA THR A 45 5.54 -19.50 7.70
C THR A 45 5.50 -18.33 6.73
N THR A 46 4.34 -17.68 6.61
CA THR A 46 4.13 -16.47 5.81
C THR A 46 3.12 -15.55 6.51
N GLY A 47 2.97 -14.34 5.97
CA GLY A 47 1.96 -13.38 6.36
C GLY A 47 1.87 -12.30 5.30
N TYR A 48 1.14 -11.24 5.59
CA TYR A 48 1.09 -10.12 4.66
C TYR A 48 2.47 -9.43 4.60
N PRO A 49 3.11 -9.27 3.41
CA PRO A 49 4.55 -8.97 3.28
C PRO A 49 5.07 -7.68 3.96
N ARG A 50 4.15 -6.77 4.32
CA ARG A 50 4.49 -5.55 5.08
C ARG A 50 4.62 -5.77 6.58
N PHE A 51 3.99 -6.81 7.13
CA PHE A 51 4.05 -7.15 8.55
C PHE A 51 5.02 -8.29 8.84
N VAL A 52 5.14 -9.23 7.90
CA VAL A 52 6.03 -10.37 7.99
C VAL A 52 6.86 -10.39 6.73
N TYR A 53 8.16 -10.14 6.87
CA TYR A 53 9.08 -10.27 5.75
C TYR A 53 8.98 -11.68 5.18
N ASN A 54 8.71 -11.80 3.88
CA ASN A 54 8.77 -13.09 3.20
C ASN A 54 10.17 -13.71 3.36
N ARG A 55 10.28 -15.04 3.34
CA ARG A 55 11.58 -15.72 3.48
C ARG A 55 12.64 -15.19 2.52
N PHE A 56 12.29 -14.95 1.26
CA PHE A 56 13.24 -14.46 0.25
C PHE A 56 13.72 -13.04 0.57
N CYS A 57 12.82 -12.17 1.08
CA CYS A 57 13.21 -10.84 1.54
C CYS A 57 14.18 -10.94 2.73
N ARG A 58 13.91 -11.81 3.72
CA ARG A 58 14.81 -11.99 4.87
C ARG A 58 16.17 -12.52 4.46
N ASP A 59 16.20 -13.55 3.63
CA ASP A 59 17.44 -14.16 3.14
C ASP A 59 18.25 -13.13 2.33
N LEU A 60 17.56 -12.31 1.52
CA LEU A 60 18.18 -11.19 0.82
C LEU A 60 18.75 -10.15 1.78
N PHE A 61 18.03 -9.74 2.83
CA PHE A 61 18.52 -8.75 3.80
C PHE A 61 19.76 -9.25 4.53
N VAL A 62 19.80 -10.51 4.94
CA VAL A 62 20.99 -11.12 5.54
C VAL A 62 22.17 -11.08 4.56
N TRP A 63 21.94 -11.55 3.34
CA TRP A 63 22.99 -11.67 2.34
C TRP A 63 23.52 -10.32 1.86
N VAL A 64 22.65 -9.31 1.73
CA VAL A 64 23.04 -7.92 1.44
C VAL A 64 23.74 -7.30 2.65
N GLY A 65 23.22 -7.52 3.86
CA GLY A 65 23.79 -7.00 5.11
C GLY A 65 25.25 -7.44 5.32
N GLU A 66 25.57 -8.70 5.05
CA GLU A 66 26.95 -9.23 5.11
C GLU A 66 27.95 -8.50 4.20
N ARG A 67 27.48 -7.78 3.19
CA ARG A 67 28.30 -7.17 2.13
C ARG A 67 28.22 -5.65 2.09
N ALA A 68 27.07 -5.08 2.45
CA ALA A 68 26.79 -3.66 2.36
C ALA A 68 26.67 -2.97 3.73
N ALA A 69 26.39 -3.71 4.81
CA ALA A 69 26.25 -3.14 6.16
C ALA A 69 27.56 -3.29 6.96
N GLY A 70 27.91 -2.27 7.75
CA GLY A 70 29.02 -2.32 8.69
C GLY A 70 28.69 -3.08 9.99
N PRO A 71 29.69 -3.33 10.86
CA PRO A 71 29.46 -3.95 12.16
C PRO A 71 28.40 -3.19 12.98
N GLY A 72 27.39 -3.91 13.49
CA GLY A 72 26.30 -3.32 14.28
C GLY A 72 25.20 -2.65 13.45
N GLN A 73 25.25 -2.74 12.13
CA GLN A 73 24.20 -2.27 11.22
C GLN A 73 23.37 -3.43 10.68
N ASP A 74 22.16 -3.11 10.25
CA ASP A 74 21.23 -3.99 9.53
C ASP A 74 20.77 -3.26 8.25
N CYS A 75 20.03 -3.94 7.38
CA CYS A 75 19.53 -3.33 6.15
C CYS A 75 18.14 -3.82 5.71
N LEU A 76 17.49 -2.98 4.90
CA LEU A 76 16.29 -3.34 4.13
C LEU A 76 16.54 -3.02 2.66
N VAL A 77 15.98 -3.82 1.75
CA VAL A 77 16.19 -3.69 0.31
C VAL A 77 14.94 -3.15 -0.39
N PHE A 78 15.15 -2.23 -1.33
CA PHE A 78 14.12 -1.50 -2.05
C PHE A 78 14.33 -1.61 -3.56
N PRO A 79 13.24 -1.57 -4.36
CA PRO A 79 13.30 -1.79 -5.80
C PRO A 79 13.92 -0.63 -6.57
N THR A 80 13.93 0.58 -6.00
CA THR A 80 14.46 1.80 -6.64
C THR A 80 15.17 2.69 -5.63
N ALA A 81 16.05 3.58 -6.12
CA ALA A 81 16.68 4.62 -5.30
C ALA A 81 15.63 5.50 -4.60
N ALA A 82 14.61 5.94 -5.32
CA ALA A 82 13.59 6.82 -4.78
C ALA A 82 12.77 6.17 -3.64
N ALA A 83 12.52 4.85 -3.71
CA ALA A 83 11.88 4.12 -2.62
C ALA A 83 12.82 4.00 -1.41
N ALA A 84 14.11 3.71 -1.64
CA ALA A 84 15.12 3.66 -0.60
C ALA A 84 15.28 5.02 0.11
N ASP A 85 15.38 6.13 -0.65
CA ASP A 85 15.51 7.48 -0.11
C ASP A 85 14.32 7.88 0.76
N ARG A 86 13.10 7.47 0.38
CA ARG A 86 11.90 7.71 1.19
C ARG A 86 11.91 6.91 2.49
N ALA A 87 12.37 5.67 2.47
CA ALA A 87 12.50 4.86 3.67
C ALA A 87 13.61 5.37 4.60
N ALA A 88 14.77 5.72 4.04
CA ALA A 88 15.89 6.37 4.73
C ALA A 88 15.42 7.66 5.41
N GLY A 89 14.81 8.57 4.65
CA GLY A 89 14.29 9.84 5.17
C GLY A 89 13.17 9.67 6.21
N PHE A 90 12.39 8.58 6.15
CA PHE A 90 11.45 8.25 7.21
C PHE A 90 12.17 7.87 8.51
N ILE A 91 13.18 6.99 8.43
CA ILE A 91 13.95 6.54 9.60
C ILE A 91 14.64 7.74 10.25
N ASP A 92 15.37 8.53 9.47
CA ASP A 92 16.13 9.67 9.97
C ASP A 92 15.23 10.72 10.64
N ARG A 93 14.08 11.03 10.01
CA ARG A 93 13.09 11.96 10.59
C ARG A 93 12.49 11.43 11.89
N ARG A 94 12.23 10.12 11.99
CA ARG A 94 11.65 9.51 13.19
C ARG A 94 12.64 9.47 14.35
N LEU A 95 13.93 9.43 14.06
CA LEU A 95 15.01 9.41 15.03
C LEU A 95 15.58 10.80 15.32
N ASP A 96 15.23 11.82 14.52
CA ASP A 96 15.84 13.15 14.56
C ASP A 96 17.37 13.10 14.43
N ALA A 97 17.85 12.21 13.54
CA ALA A 97 19.27 11.94 13.34
C ALA A 97 19.53 11.40 11.92
N ASP A 98 20.67 11.76 11.33
CA ASP A 98 21.15 11.23 10.04
C ASP A 98 21.95 9.94 10.29
N VAL A 99 21.24 8.81 10.33
CA VAL A 99 21.81 7.50 10.70
C VAL A 99 21.73 6.47 9.58
N THR A 100 20.99 6.77 8.51
CA THR A 100 20.83 5.85 7.39
C THR A 100 21.86 6.07 6.28
N GLY A 101 22.11 5.03 5.50
CA GLY A 101 22.85 5.11 4.24
C GLY A 101 22.10 4.40 3.13
N VAL A 102 22.08 4.98 1.94
CA VAL A 102 21.50 4.35 0.74
C VAL A 102 22.62 3.82 -0.14
N VAL A 103 22.65 2.49 -0.33
CA VAL A 103 23.72 1.78 -1.05
C VAL A 103 23.14 1.13 -2.31
N PRO A 104 23.57 1.52 -3.52
CA PRO A 104 23.19 0.83 -4.75
C PRO A 104 23.77 -0.59 -4.76
N LEU A 105 22.93 -1.60 -5.00
CA LEU A 105 23.38 -2.99 -5.01
C LEU A 105 24.27 -3.31 -6.21
N ALA A 106 24.10 -2.61 -7.34
CA ALA A 106 24.99 -2.71 -8.50
C ALA A 106 26.47 -2.38 -8.16
N ASN A 107 26.70 -1.48 -7.19
CA ASN A 107 28.05 -1.06 -6.78
C ASN A 107 28.68 -2.00 -5.73
N ALA A 108 27.91 -2.90 -5.13
CA ALA A 108 28.38 -3.86 -4.13
C ALA A 108 28.99 -5.14 -4.75
N ALA A 109 29.60 -5.02 -5.95
CA ALA A 109 30.18 -6.11 -6.74
C ALA A 109 29.16 -7.13 -7.32
N TRP A 110 27.95 -6.67 -7.63
CA TRP A 110 26.92 -7.47 -8.31
C TRP A 110 26.69 -7.04 -9.75
N ASP A 111 26.96 -7.96 -10.68
CA ASP A 111 26.36 -7.96 -12.01
C ASP A 111 25.38 -9.15 -12.08
N ASN A 112 24.16 -8.95 -11.57
CA ASN A 112 23.06 -9.92 -11.65
C ASN A 112 21.88 -9.36 -12.47
N GLY A 113 22.10 -8.26 -13.20
CA GLY A 113 21.10 -7.60 -14.04
C GLY A 113 20.03 -6.76 -13.32
N HIS A 114 20.07 -6.63 -11.98
CA HIS A 114 19.15 -5.77 -11.21
C HIS A 114 19.78 -4.43 -10.81
N THR A 115 19.96 -3.54 -11.78
CA THR A 115 20.74 -2.30 -11.59
C THR A 115 20.06 -1.21 -10.75
N GLU A 116 18.75 -1.30 -10.53
CA GLU A 116 17.97 -0.26 -9.86
C GLU A 116 17.75 -0.50 -8.36
N THR A 117 18.18 -1.66 -7.84
CA THR A 117 17.93 -2.07 -6.46
C THR A 117 18.90 -1.42 -5.47
N HIS A 118 18.39 -1.04 -4.30
CA HIS A 118 19.14 -0.30 -3.28
C HIS A 118 18.90 -0.89 -1.89
N ALA A 119 19.93 -0.87 -1.05
CA ALA A 119 19.81 -1.13 0.37
C ALA A 119 19.76 0.17 1.17
N VAL A 120 18.88 0.23 2.16
CA VAL A 120 18.96 1.21 3.24
C VAL A 120 19.63 0.53 4.42
N VAL A 121 20.83 0.97 4.77
CA VAL A 121 21.58 0.50 5.93
C VAL A 121 21.33 1.42 7.12
N PHE A 122 21.20 0.86 8.32
CA PHE A 122 20.91 1.61 9.56
C PHE A 122 21.46 0.87 10.79
N PRO A 123 21.68 1.53 11.94
CA PRO A 123 22.05 0.86 13.18
C PRO A 123 21.02 -0.20 13.59
N ALA A 124 21.46 -1.42 13.91
CA ALA A 124 20.57 -2.55 14.18
C ALA A 124 19.61 -2.32 15.36
N GLU A 125 19.99 -1.46 16.31
CA GLU A 125 19.12 -1.04 17.42
C GLU A 125 17.84 -0.29 16.96
N HIS A 126 17.84 0.27 15.74
CA HIS A 126 16.73 0.98 15.14
C HIS A 126 15.89 0.12 14.17
N ALA A 127 16.10 -1.21 14.14
CA ALA A 127 15.37 -2.11 13.25
C ALA A 127 13.84 -1.99 13.35
N ARG A 128 13.30 -1.65 14.53
CA ARG A 128 11.86 -1.41 14.69
C ARG A 128 11.36 -0.18 13.92
N VAL A 129 12.12 0.92 13.93
CA VAL A 129 11.76 2.14 13.19
C VAL A 129 11.88 1.91 11.68
N ALA A 130 12.91 1.18 11.25
CA ALA A 130 13.05 0.77 9.86
C ALA A 130 11.88 -0.13 9.40
N GLN A 131 11.46 -1.06 10.25
CA GLN A 131 10.28 -1.89 10.01
C GLN A 131 8.99 -1.07 9.91
N ASP A 132 8.80 -0.05 10.75
CA ASP A 132 7.65 0.86 10.65
C ASP A 132 7.63 1.58 9.29
N GLY A 133 8.79 2.03 8.79
CA GLY A 133 8.93 2.65 7.46
C GLY A 133 8.57 1.68 6.33
N TRP A 134 9.11 0.46 6.37
CA TRP A 134 8.74 -0.63 5.45
C TRP A 134 7.24 -0.90 5.45
N GLN A 135 6.66 -1.01 6.64
CA GLN A 135 5.27 -1.36 6.83
C GLN A 135 4.35 -0.26 6.32
N HIS A 136 4.57 1.00 6.71
CA HIS A 136 3.63 2.08 6.44
C HIS A 136 3.74 2.59 4.99
N ILE A 137 4.96 2.78 4.48
CA ILE A 137 5.16 3.27 3.10
C ILE A 137 4.85 2.16 2.08
N GLY A 138 5.23 0.91 2.39
CA GLY A 138 4.89 -0.24 1.57
C GLY A 138 5.60 -0.32 0.21
N GLU A 139 6.77 0.32 0.09
CA GLU A 139 7.59 0.34 -1.14
C GLU A 139 8.82 -0.58 -1.07
N GLY A 140 8.82 -1.50 -0.09
CA GLY A 140 9.85 -2.53 0.04
C GLY A 140 9.90 -3.48 -1.15
N ILE A 141 11.04 -4.15 -1.33
CA ILE A 141 11.21 -5.14 -2.40
C ILE A 141 10.18 -6.27 -2.30
N SER A 142 9.66 -6.72 -3.46
CA SER A 142 8.71 -7.82 -3.49
C SER A 142 9.39 -9.17 -3.26
N SER A 143 8.62 -10.17 -2.84
CA SER A 143 9.17 -11.52 -2.61
C SER A 143 9.67 -12.19 -3.88
N ARG A 144 9.08 -11.90 -5.05
CA ARG A 144 9.55 -12.43 -6.35
C ARG A 144 10.83 -11.77 -6.80
N GLN A 145 10.92 -10.45 -6.67
CA GLN A 145 12.15 -9.74 -6.99
C GLN A 145 13.29 -10.16 -6.06
N ALA A 146 12.99 -10.40 -4.78
CA ALA A 146 13.98 -10.91 -3.83
C ALA A 146 14.45 -12.33 -4.17
N GLU A 147 13.55 -13.22 -4.59
CA GLU A 147 13.91 -14.57 -5.07
C GLU A 147 14.80 -14.50 -6.31
N ASP A 148 14.42 -13.70 -7.30
CA ASP A 148 15.18 -13.52 -8.54
C ASP A 148 16.58 -12.92 -8.28
N LEU A 149 16.69 -11.93 -7.39
CA LEU A 149 17.98 -11.38 -6.95
C LEU A 149 18.90 -12.43 -6.32
N LEU A 150 18.36 -13.27 -5.43
CA LEU A 150 19.11 -14.34 -4.77
C LEU A 150 19.54 -15.43 -5.76
N ALA A 151 18.70 -15.71 -6.77
CA ALA A 151 18.99 -16.68 -7.82
C ALA A 151 19.89 -16.14 -8.93
N GLY A 152 20.11 -14.82 -9.00
CA GLY A 152 20.79 -14.18 -10.13
C GLY A 152 19.98 -14.20 -11.42
N HIS A 153 18.66 -14.25 -11.30
CA HIS A 153 17.72 -14.23 -12.42
C HIS A 153 17.16 -12.82 -12.62
N VAL A 154 16.83 -12.46 -13.87
CA VAL A 154 16.09 -11.24 -14.18
C VAL A 154 14.80 -11.66 -14.87
N ALA A 155 13.66 -11.24 -14.33
CA ALA A 155 12.37 -11.48 -14.95
C ALA A 155 12.30 -10.82 -16.34
N GLU A 156 11.64 -11.52 -17.26
CA GLU A 156 11.32 -10.97 -18.58
C GLU A 156 10.51 -9.67 -18.47
N PRO A 157 10.71 -8.71 -19.37
CA PRO A 157 9.90 -7.48 -19.41
C PRO A 157 8.40 -7.79 -19.45
N ALA A 158 7.62 -7.01 -18.71
CA ALA A 158 6.18 -7.22 -18.53
C ALA A 158 5.36 -6.02 -19.02
N ASP A 159 5.84 -5.29 -20.04
CA ASP A 159 5.20 -4.08 -20.56
C ASP A 159 3.74 -4.33 -20.96
N GLU A 160 3.49 -5.41 -21.73
CA GLU A 160 2.14 -5.79 -22.14
C GLU A 160 1.24 -6.11 -20.92
N ALA A 161 1.78 -6.78 -19.90
CA ALA A 161 1.02 -7.09 -18.69
C ALA A 161 0.67 -5.82 -17.91
N LEU A 162 1.62 -4.89 -17.77
CA LEU A 162 1.42 -3.60 -17.13
C LEU A 162 0.35 -2.78 -17.87
N GLU A 163 0.44 -2.69 -19.20
CA GLU A 163 -0.56 -2.02 -20.04
C GLU A 163 -1.96 -2.62 -19.87
N GLN A 164 -2.08 -3.96 -19.84
CA GLN A 164 -3.35 -4.65 -19.63
C GLN A 164 -3.93 -4.39 -18.23
N ILE A 165 -3.10 -4.39 -17.19
CA ILE A 165 -3.54 -4.08 -15.82
C ILE A 165 -4.03 -2.62 -15.74
N VAL A 166 -3.26 -1.67 -16.26
CA VAL A 166 -3.64 -0.25 -16.31
C VAL A 166 -4.95 -0.08 -17.08
N SER A 167 -5.08 -0.69 -18.25
CA SER A 167 -6.29 -0.64 -19.07
C SER A 167 -7.51 -1.19 -18.31
N ARG A 168 -7.35 -2.31 -17.61
CA ARG A 168 -8.42 -2.94 -16.82
C ARG A 168 -8.84 -2.05 -15.65
N VAL A 169 -7.90 -1.52 -14.87
CA VAL A 169 -8.18 -0.60 -13.76
C VAL A 169 -8.87 0.67 -14.25
N ALA A 170 -8.30 1.32 -15.28
CA ALA A 170 -8.84 2.54 -15.86
C ALA A 170 -10.26 2.35 -16.39
N SER A 171 -10.50 1.25 -17.13
CA SER A 171 -11.83 0.91 -17.65
C SER A 171 -12.85 0.65 -16.53
N LEU A 172 -12.47 -0.04 -15.46
CA LEU A 172 -13.37 -0.34 -14.36
C LEU A 172 -13.68 0.91 -13.52
N ALA A 173 -12.73 1.84 -13.41
CA ALA A 173 -12.90 3.11 -12.71
C ALA A 173 -13.59 4.19 -13.57
N GLY A 174 -13.76 3.97 -14.88
CA GLY A 174 -14.31 4.98 -15.79
C GLY A 174 -13.37 6.15 -16.09
N ALA A 175 -12.06 5.92 -16.04
CA ALA A 175 -11.01 6.92 -16.25
C ALA A 175 -10.10 6.57 -17.45
N PRO A 176 -9.40 7.55 -18.04
CA PRO A 176 -8.38 7.26 -19.05
C PRO A 176 -7.11 6.66 -18.42
N THR A 177 -6.33 5.92 -19.21
CA THR A 177 -5.13 5.20 -18.75
C THR A 177 -4.02 6.14 -18.28
N ASP A 178 -3.93 7.36 -18.83
CA ASP A 178 -2.98 8.39 -18.43
C ASP A 178 -3.30 9.05 -17.07
N ARG A 179 -4.42 8.65 -16.45
CA ARG A 179 -4.81 9.04 -15.08
C ARG A 179 -4.76 7.85 -14.12
N THR A 180 -4.04 6.80 -14.46
CA THR A 180 -3.93 5.57 -13.67
C THR A 180 -2.46 5.22 -13.40
N TRP A 181 -2.10 5.04 -12.13
CA TRP A 181 -0.77 4.61 -11.70
C TRP A 181 -0.87 3.27 -10.99
N LEU A 182 0.11 2.40 -11.23
CA LEU A 182 0.29 1.15 -10.48
C LEU A 182 1.33 1.32 -9.38
N ALA A 183 1.14 0.59 -8.30
CA ALA A 183 2.02 0.58 -7.15
C ALA A 183 2.31 -0.87 -6.69
N SER A 184 3.45 -1.06 -6.06
CA SER A 184 3.91 -2.33 -5.48
C SER A 184 2.95 -2.92 -4.43
N CYS A 185 2.17 -2.08 -3.75
CA CYS A 185 1.04 -2.49 -2.91
C CYS A 185 0.06 -1.33 -2.69
N GLY A 186 -1.11 -1.62 -2.09
CA GLY A 186 -2.10 -0.59 -1.74
C GLY A 186 -1.55 0.54 -0.86
N MET A 187 -0.64 0.24 0.08
CA MET A 187 -0.03 1.28 0.92
C MET A 187 0.97 2.15 0.15
N SER A 188 1.66 1.60 -0.85
CA SER A 188 2.51 2.41 -1.74
C SER A 188 1.66 3.38 -2.58
N ALA A 189 0.50 2.94 -3.06
CA ALA A 189 -0.47 3.82 -3.71
C ALA A 189 -0.96 4.93 -2.76
N PHE A 190 -1.40 4.56 -1.55
CA PHE A 190 -1.86 5.52 -0.54
C PHE A 190 -0.77 6.53 -0.15
N ALA A 191 0.46 6.06 0.10
CA ALA A 191 1.59 6.91 0.45
C ALA A 191 1.98 7.86 -0.69
N ALA A 192 1.87 7.43 -1.96
CA ALA A 192 2.16 8.29 -3.09
C ALA A 192 1.09 9.37 -3.31
N ILE A 193 -0.22 9.06 -3.21
CA ILE A 193 -1.26 10.09 -3.32
C ILE A 193 -1.23 11.05 -2.13
N HIS A 194 -0.96 10.56 -0.92
CA HIS A 194 -0.79 11.40 0.26
C HIS A 194 0.39 12.36 0.09
N ARG A 195 1.54 11.85 -0.39
CA ARG A 195 2.72 12.66 -0.72
C ARG A 195 2.41 13.70 -1.81
N ALA A 196 1.67 13.33 -2.85
CA ALA A 196 1.28 14.27 -3.90
C ALA A 196 0.42 15.41 -3.34
N ILE A 197 -0.56 15.11 -2.48
CA ILE A 197 -1.41 16.12 -1.84
C ILE A 197 -0.60 17.01 -0.88
N ASP A 198 0.26 16.43 -0.06
CA ASP A 198 1.14 17.15 0.87
C ASP A 198 2.07 18.11 0.12
N GLN A 199 2.60 17.74 -1.05
CA GLN A 199 3.39 18.63 -1.90
C GLN A 199 2.59 19.82 -2.48
N LEU A 200 1.29 19.64 -2.70
CA LEU A 200 0.43 20.71 -3.23
C LEU A 200 0.00 21.70 -2.14
N GLN A 201 -0.04 21.27 -0.87
CA GLN A 201 -0.44 22.06 0.30
C GLN A 201 0.38 21.68 1.55
N PRO A 202 1.70 21.97 1.58
CA PRO A 202 2.57 21.57 2.67
C PRO A 202 2.29 22.36 3.96
N GLY A 203 2.61 21.77 5.10
CA GLY A 203 2.46 22.37 6.43
C GLY A 203 1.03 22.37 6.97
N HIS A 204 0.10 21.68 6.31
CA HIS A 204 -1.29 21.54 6.74
C HIS A 204 -1.62 20.08 7.07
N ASP A 205 -2.38 19.88 8.15
CA ASP A 205 -2.86 18.55 8.52
C ASP A 205 -3.69 17.94 7.38
N SER A 206 -3.50 16.65 7.13
CA SER A 206 -4.48 15.85 6.41
C SER A 206 -5.64 15.50 7.33
N VAL A 207 -6.80 15.15 6.78
CA VAL A 207 -7.95 14.66 7.53
C VAL A 207 -8.20 13.20 7.20
N GLN A 208 -8.27 12.36 8.22
CA GLN A 208 -8.79 10.99 8.08
C GLN A 208 -10.23 10.97 8.60
N PHE A 209 -11.19 10.76 7.70
CA PHE A 209 -12.61 10.67 8.01
C PHE A 209 -13.08 9.21 8.06
N GLY A 210 -13.51 8.76 9.23
CA GLY A 210 -13.77 7.36 9.54
C GLY A 210 -12.49 6.58 9.86
N PHE A 211 -12.64 5.52 10.65
CA PHE A 211 -11.54 4.59 10.96
C PHE A 211 -11.05 3.87 9.70
N PRO A 212 -9.79 4.05 9.26
CA PRO A 212 -9.26 3.36 8.11
C PRO A 212 -8.56 2.06 8.50
N TYR A 213 -8.09 1.34 7.49
CA TYR A 213 -6.96 0.45 7.61
C TYR A 213 -5.78 1.17 8.29
N VAL A 214 -5.32 0.61 9.42
CA VAL A 214 -4.49 1.31 10.43
C VAL A 214 -3.25 1.98 9.83
N ASP A 215 -2.59 1.38 8.83
CA ASP A 215 -1.38 1.96 8.24
C ASP A 215 -1.66 3.23 7.41
N ALA A 216 -2.87 3.40 6.85
CA ALA A 216 -3.25 4.62 6.14
C ALA A 216 -3.27 5.84 7.07
N LEU A 217 -3.73 5.65 8.31
CA LEU A 217 -3.63 6.66 9.36
C LEU A 217 -2.16 6.92 9.74
N LYS A 218 -1.30 5.89 9.76
CA LYS A 218 0.13 6.06 10.08
C LYS A 218 0.89 6.81 9.00
N VAL A 219 0.59 6.59 7.73
CA VAL A 219 1.16 7.40 6.64
C VAL A 219 0.80 8.88 6.84
N GLN A 220 -0.46 9.19 7.11
CA GLN A 220 -0.90 10.58 7.35
C GLN A 220 -0.23 11.20 8.58
N GLN A 221 -0.04 10.43 9.66
CA GLN A 221 0.57 10.91 10.90
C GLN A 221 2.09 11.08 10.83
N LEU A 222 2.78 10.26 10.04
CA LEU A 222 4.24 10.10 10.14
C LEU A 222 5.01 10.48 8.87
N CYS A 223 4.36 10.46 7.70
CA CYS A 223 5.05 10.69 6.43
C CYS A 223 4.86 12.11 5.87
N GLY A 224 3.78 12.80 6.24
CA GLY A 224 3.47 14.16 5.79
C GLY A 224 4.37 15.25 6.39
N SER A 225 4.19 16.47 5.88
CA SER A 225 4.83 17.67 6.40
C SER A 225 4.17 18.23 7.67
N SER A 226 2.95 17.78 7.97
CA SER A 226 2.19 18.07 9.21
C SER A 226 1.59 16.78 9.78
N GLY A 227 0.66 16.91 10.75
CA GLY A 227 -0.06 15.80 11.35
C GLY A 227 -1.30 15.36 10.57
N CYS A 228 -2.13 14.58 11.26
CA CYS A 228 -3.42 14.10 10.77
C CYS A 228 -4.52 14.47 11.77
N TRP A 229 -5.55 15.16 11.31
CA TRP A 229 -6.78 15.33 12.04
C TRP A 229 -7.66 14.10 11.85
N PHE A 230 -7.73 13.27 12.89
CA PHE A 230 -8.49 12.03 12.85
C PHE A 230 -9.92 12.22 13.38
N LEU A 231 -10.90 11.86 12.55
CA LEU A 231 -12.33 11.81 12.84
C LEU A 231 -12.79 10.33 12.79
N PRO A 232 -12.64 9.57 13.89
CA PRO A 232 -12.72 8.10 13.87
C PRO A 232 -14.11 7.51 13.64
N ARG A 233 -15.19 8.22 14.02
CA ARG A 233 -16.55 7.70 13.88
C ARG A 233 -17.02 7.76 12.43
N GLY A 234 -16.55 8.76 11.67
CA GLY A 234 -16.97 8.97 10.29
C GLY A 234 -18.48 9.19 10.16
N ASP A 235 -19.11 9.70 11.22
CA ASP A 235 -20.55 9.88 11.33
C ASP A 235 -20.96 11.32 10.98
N ARG A 236 -22.27 11.58 10.99
CA ARG A 236 -22.82 12.90 10.69
C ARG A 236 -22.32 14.00 11.64
N ALA A 237 -22.09 13.68 12.92
CA ALA A 237 -21.65 14.67 13.89
C ALA A 237 -20.19 15.08 13.66
N GLU A 238 -19.32 14.14 13.29
CA GLU A 238 -17.95 14.48 12.88
C GLU A 238 -17.90 15.20 11.53
N LEU A 239 -18.87 14.93 10.65
CA LEU A 239 -19.00 15.69 9.41
C LEU A 239 -19.45 17.14 9.66
N ASP A 240 -20.37 17.35 10.61
CA ASP A 240 -20.76 18.69 11.08
C ASP A 240 -19.55 19.41 11.69
N GLN A 241 -18.74 18.72 12.50
CA GLN A 241 -17.51 19.27 13.09
C GLN A 241 -16.47 19.64 12.03
N LEU A 242 -16.29 18.79 11.02
CA LEU A 242 -15.38 19.05 9.90
C LEU A 242 -15.81 20.30 9.14
N GLN A 243 -17.11 20.40 8.82
CA GLN A 243 -17.69 21.56 8.15
C GLN A 243 -17.48 22.85 8.95
N GLU A 244 -17.85 22.86 10.23
CA GLU A 244 -17.69 24.03 11.10
C GLU A 244 -16.23 24.50 11.17
N ALA A 245 -15.26 23.59 11.24
CA ALA A 245 -13.86 23.95 11.29
C ALA A 245 -13.38 24.61 9.99
N LEU A 246 -13.78 24.07 8.83
CA LEU A 246 -13.41 24.63 7.53
C LEU A 246 -14.08 26.00 7.29
N GLU A 247 -15.35 26.16 7.69
CA GLU A 247 -16.07 27.44 7.66
C GLU A 247 -15.43 28.50 8.55
N ASN A 248 -14.88 28.10 9.71
CA ASN A 248 -14.13 28.96 10.62
C ASN A 248 -12.66 29.20 10.19
N GLY A 249 -12.28 28.78 8.98
CA GLY A 249 -10.99 29.09 8.37
C GLY A 249 -9.86 28.12 8.69
N ARG A 250 -10.16 26.91 9.22
CA ARG A 250 -9.15 25.85 9.31
C ARG A 250 -8.77 25.38 7.90
N THR A 251 -7.48 25.35 7.61
CA THR A 251 -6.94 24.78 6.36
C THR A 251 -6.45 23.37 6.60
N VAL A 252 -6.70 22.47 5.64
CA VAL A 252 -6.23 21.09 5.61
C VAL A 252 -5.66 20.77 4.23
N SER A 253 -4.72 19.85 4.13
CA SER A 253 -4.08 19.49 2.85
C SER A 253 -4.98 18.63 1.96
N GLY A 254 -5.74 17.72 2.56
CA GLY A 254 -6.69 16.83 1.89
C GLY A 254 -7.54 16.04 2.89
N ILE A 255 -8.66 15.50 2.41
CA ILE A 255 -9.54 14.62 3.19
C ILE A 255 -9.45 13.21 2.58
N PHE A 256 -9.21 12.22 3.44
CA PHE A 256 -9.09 10.81 3.11
C PHE A 256 -10.19 10.02 3.82
N THR A 257 -10.80 9.06 3.12
CA THR A 257 -11.81 8.18 3.70
C THR A 257 -11.79 6.81 3.02
N GLU A 258 -12.35 5.80 3.69
CA GLU A 258 -12.55 4.46 3.11
C GLU A 258 -14.03 4.26 2.79
N PHE A 259 -14.31 3.56 1.69
CA PHE A 259 -15.68 3.26 1.31
C PHE A 259 -15.84 1.83 0.77
N PRO A 260 -16.56 0.96 1.48
CA PRO A 260 -16.83 0.98 2.93
C PRO A 260 -15.53 0.85 3.75
N SER A 261 -15.57 1.24 5.02
CA SER A 261 -14.39 1.11 5.89
C SER A 261 -14.06 -0.32 6.30
N ASN A 262 -12.77 -0.62 6.46
CA ASN A 262 -12.29 -1.88 7.02
C ASN A 262 -12.04 -1.76 8.54
N PRO A 263 -12.53 -2.66 9.41
CA PRO A 263 -13.39 -3.83 9.14
C PRO A 263 -14.89 -3.58 9.35
N LEU A 264 -15.27 -2.37 9.78
CA LEU A 264 -16.63 -2.09 10.27
C LEU A 264 -17.67 -1.91 9.16
N LEU A 265 -17.23 -1.84 7.90
CA LEU A 265 -18.05 -1.58 6.72
C LEU A 265 -18.89 -0.31 6.86
N ALA A 266 -18.34 0.70 7.55
CA ALA A 266 -19.00 1.99 7.69
C ALA A 266 -19.02 2.70 6.34
N VAL A 267 -20.12 3.40 6.07
CA VAL A 267 -20.40 4.06 4.80
C VAL A 267 -20.55 5.56 5.08
N PRO A 268 -19.48 6.35 4.93
CA PRO A 268 -19.56 7.80 5.12
C PRO A 268 -20.48 8.45 4.06
N ASP A 269 -21.04 9.61 4.37
CA ASP A 269 -21.81 10.42 3.42
C ASP A 269 -20.85 11.08 2.41
N LEU A 270 -20.48 10.34 1.37
CA LEU A 270 -19.56 10.81 0.34
C LEU A 270 -20.09 12.01 -0.43
N GLY A 271 -21.42 12.14 -0.60
CA GLY A 271 -22.02 13.27 -1.28
C GLY A 271 -21.76 14.56 -0.52
N ARG A 272 -22.06 14.56 0.78
CA ARG A 272 -21.81 15.71 1.63
C ARG A 272 -20.32 16.00 1.82
N LEU A 273 -19.47 14.98 1.90
CA LEU A 273 -18.00 15.17 1.91
C LEU A 273 -17.53 15.84 0.61
N ALA A 274 -18.01 15.39 -0.55
CA ALA A 274 -17.64 15.95 -1.84
C ALA A 274 -18.08 17.41 -1.97
N GLU A 275 -19.31 17.74 -1.57
CA GLU A 275 -19.82 19.13 -1.54
C GLU A 275 -18.95 20.03 -0.65
N LEU A 276 -18.58 19.53 0.54
CA LEU A 276 -17.72 20.26 1.48
C LEU A 276 -16.32 20.48 0.92
N CYS A 277 -15.69 19.42 0.39
CA CYS A 277 -14.41 19.48 -0.29
C CYS A 277 -14.45 20.47 -1.46
N GLN A 278 -15.54 20.45 -2.25
CA GLN A 278 -15.75 21.38 -3.35
C GLN A 278 -15.83 22.84 -2.85
N ALA A 279 -16.61 23.12 -1.82
CA ALA A 279 -16.78 24.47 -1.27
C ALA A 279 -15.46 25.07 -0.75
N HIS A 280 -14.61 24.24 -0.13
CA HIS A 280 -13.38 24.70 0.53
C HIS A 280 -12.10 24.49 -0.28
N SER A 281 -12.19 24.05 -1.53
CA SER A 281 -11.00 23.77 -2.35
C SER A 281 -10.02 22.76 -1.72
N VAL A 282 -10.56 21.70 -1.10
CA VAL A 282 -9.80 20.58 -0.50
C VAL A 282 -9.95 19.34 -1.39
N PRO A 283 -8.88 18.56 -1.66
CA PRO A 283 -8.99 17.30 -2.39
C PRO A 283 -9.60 16.18 -1.53
N LEU A 284 -10.50 15.39 -2.10
CA LEU A 284 -11.06 14.17 -1.52
C LEU A 284 -10.40 12.92 -2.13
N VAL A 285 -9.84 12.07 -1.27
CA VAL A 285 -9.32 10.75 -1.65
C VAL A 285 -10.16 9.66 -1.00
N VAL A 286 -10.60 8.70 -1.82
CA VAL A 286 -11.32 7.52 -1.33
C VAL A 286 -10.48 6.27 -1.55
N ASP A 287 -10.22 5.51 -0.48
CA ASP A 287 -9.76 4.12 -0.63
C ASP A 287 -10.98 3.22 -0.77
N GLU A 288 -11.09 2.59 -1.94
CA GLU A 288 -12.26 1.80 -2.34
C GLU A 288 -11.99 0.29 -2.24
N THR A 289 -10.91 -0.13 -1.59
CA THR A 289 -10.43 -1.52 -1.59
C THR A 289 -11.54 -2.54 -1.27
N ILE A 290 -12.46 -2.20 -0.36
CA ILE A 290 -13.56 -3.07 0.05
C ILE A 290 -14.72 -3.07 -0.94
N SER A 291 -15.12 -1.91 -1.48
CA SER A 291 -16.14 -1.90 -2.54
C SER A 291 -15.64 -2.66 -3.76
N GLY A 292 -14.37 -2.46 -4.12
CA GLY A 292 -13.79 -2.95 -5.36
C GLY A 292 -14.37 -2.23 -6.58
N PHE A 293 -13.59 -2.18 -7.65
CA PHE A 293 -14.06 -1.57 -8.89
C PHE A 293 -15.35 -2.23 -9.38
N GLY A 294 -16.32 -1.41 -9.81
CA GLY A 294 -17.56 -1.89 -10.44
C GLY A 294 -18.72 -2.21 -9.50
N ASN A 295 -18.54 -2.19 -8.17
CA ASN A 295 -19.68 -2.24 -7.24
C ASN A 295 -20.24 -0.85 -6.93
N VAL A 296 -19.38 0.15 -6.78
CA VAL A 296 -19.75 1.54 -6.45
C VAL A 296 -18.85 2.49 -7.24
N ASP A 297 -19.44 3.47 -7.91
CA ASP A 297 -18.69 4.54 -8.57
C ASP A 297 -18.35 5.64 -7.55
N VAL A 298 -17.25 5.44 -6.83
CA VAL A 298 -16.71 6.46 -5.91
C VAL A 298 -15.89 7.54 -6.61
N LEU A 299 -15.40 7.28 -7.83
CA LEU A 299 -14.61 8.25 -8.58
C LEU A 299 -15.46 9.47 -8.95
N SER A 300 -16.77 9.28 -9.20
CA SER A 300 -17.72 10.36 -9.47
C SER A 300 -17.79 11.46 -8.40
N VAL A 301 -17.41 11.16 -7.16
CA VAL A 301 -17.45 12.08 -6.02
C VAL A 301 -16.08 12.39 -5.43
N ALA A 302 -15.02 11.67 -5.84
CA ALA A 302 -13.66 11.83 -5.34
C ALA A 302 -12.75 12.55 -6.35
N ASP A 303 -11.68 13.18 -5.86
CA ASP A 303 -10.63 13.75 -6.71
C ASP A 303 -9.59 12.69 -7.12
N ALA A 304 -9.38 11.69 -6.26
CA ALA A 304 -8.61 10.50 -6.58
C ALA A 304 -9.11 9.29 -5.79
N VAL A 305 -8.87 8.10 -6.33
CA VAL A 305 -9.23 6.83 -5.71
C VAL A 305 -7.99 5.96 -5.58
N CYS A 306 -7.83 5.32 -4.42
CA CYS A 306 -6.80 4.32 -4.16
C CYS A 306 -7.42 2.95 -3.97
N SER A 307 -6.71 1.92 -4.45
CA SER A 307 -7.18 0.54 -4.39
C SER A 307 -6.04 -0.42 -4.07
N SER A 308 -6.26 -1.37 -3.15
CA SER A 308 -5.39 -2.53 -2.99
C SER A 308 -5.75 -3.63 -3.98
N LEU A 309 -5.01 -3.69 -5.08
CA LEU A 309 -5.17 -4.73 -6.10
C LEU A 309 -4.80 -6.14 -5.59
N THR A 310 -4.09 -6.23 -4.47
CA THR A 310 -3.80 -7.47 -3.73
C THR A 310 -5.05 -8.27 -3.37
N LYS A 311 -6.19 -7.59 -3.15
CA LYS A 311 -7.41 -8.16 -2.57
C LYS A 311 -8.29 -8.79 -3.67
N SER A 312 -9.53 -8.35 -3.83
CA SER A 312 -10.49 -8.94 -4.77
C SER A 312 -10.05 -8.84 -6.23
N PHE A 313 -9.24 -7.83 -6.59
CA PHE A 313 -8.76 -7.64 -7.97
C PHE A 313 -7.86 -8.80 -8.42
N SER A 314 -6.82 -9.12 -7.64
CA SER A 314 -6.02 -10.35 -7.84
C SER A 314 -6.81 -11.61 -7.46
N GLY A 315 -7.46 -11.59 -6.30
CA GLY A 315 -8.33 -12.65 -5.77
C GLY A 315 -7.68 -14.01 -5.52
N VAL A 316 -6.36 -14.13 -5.70
CA VAL A 316 -5.61 -15.38 -5.47
C VAL A 316 -4.84 -15.33 -4.15
N GLY A 317 -4.27 -14.18 -3.78
CA GLY A 317 -3.52 -14.01 -2.52
C GLY A 317 -2.03 -14.33 -2.61
N ASP A 318 -1.40 -14.21 -3.79
CA ASP A 318 0.02 -14.49 -4.00
C ASP A 318 0.79 -13.34 -4.67
N VAL A 319 0.20 -12.14 -4.77
CA VAL A 319 0.84 -10.95 -5.33
C VAL A 319 0.32 -9.72 -4.60
N THR A 320 1.20 -8.79 -4.25
CA THR A 320 0.81 -7.47 -3.75
C THR A 320 0.80 -6.46 -4.89
N ALA A 321 -0.21 -5.60 -4.90
CA ALA A 321 -0.29 -4.49 -5.83
C ALA A 321 -1.26 -3.43 -5.33
N GLY A 322 -1.13 -2.21 -5.85
CA GLY A 322 -2.03 -1.10 -5.61
C GLY A 322 -2.23 -0.27 -6.88
N SER A 323 -3.24 0.59 -6.86
CA SER A 323 -3.46 1.57 -7.91
C SER A 323 -3.92 2.90 -7.37
N ILE A 324 -3.64 3.95 -8.12
CA ILE A 324 -4.20 5.29 -7.96
C ILE A 324 -4.92 5.64 -9.26
N VAL A 325 -6.16 6.10 -9.18
CA VAL A 325 -6.89 6.67 -10.30
C VAL A 325 -7.24 8.12 -9.96
N VAL A 326 -6.77 9.08 -10.76
CA VAL A 326 -7.12 10.50 -10.58
C VAL A 326 -8.35 10.80 -11.40
N ASN A 327 -9.34 11.46 -10.79
CA ASN A 327 -10.57 11.83 -11.49
C ASN A 327 -10.26 12.89 -12.55
N PRO A 328 -10.48 12.63 -13.86
CA PRO A 328 -10.18 13.59 -14.92
C PRO A 328 -11.05 14.85 -14.86
N SER A 329 -12.21 14.79 -14.19
CA SER A 329 -13.12 15.93 -13.99
C SER A 329 -12.77 16.74 -12.73
N SER A 330 -11.81 16.28 -11.92
CA SER A 330 -11.35 17.01 -10.75
C SER A 330 -10.65 18.31 -11.15
N ARG A 331 -10.91 19.40 -10.43
CA ARG A 331 -10.12 20.64 -10.56
C ARG A 331 -8.65 20.47 -10.17
N PHE A 332 -8.31 19.40 -9.46
CA PHE A 332 -6.94 19.06 -9.08
C PHE A 332 -6.27 18.08 -10.04
N ALA A 333 -6.99 17.57 -11.06
CA ALA A 333 -6.56 16.45 -11.88
C ALA A 333 -5.14 16.60 -12.42
N ASP A 334 -4.84 17.75 -13.05
CA ASP A 334 -3.52 18.00 -13.65
C ASP A 334 -2.43 18.20 -12.60
N ARG A 335 -2.75 18.84 -11.46
CA ARG A 335 -1.80 19.05 -10.36
C ARG A 335 -1.45 17.73 -9.67
N LEU A 336 -2.44 16.87 -9.41
CA LEU A 336 -2.24 15.55 -8.84
C LEU A 336 -1.48 14.64 -9.80
N ALA A 337 -1.87 14.61 -11.08
CA ALA A 337 -1.17 13.83 -12.09
C ALA A 337 0.30 14.26 -12.24
N ALA A 338 0.55 15.57 -12.30
CA ALA A 338 1.92 16.10 -12.35
C ALA A 338 2.75 15.72 -11.11
N ALA A 339 2.17 15.84 -9.91
CA ALA A 339 2.86 15.46 -8.66
C ALA A 339 3.16 13.96 -8.59
N LEU A 340 2.21 13.11 -8.97
CA LEU A 340 2.40 11.65 -9.06
C LEU A 340 3.42 11.27 -10.13
N THR A 341 3.49 12.00 -11.24
CA THR A 341 4.49 11.75 -12.29
C THR A 341 5.88 12.18 -11.85
N ALA A 342 6.00 13.30 -11.12
CA ALA A 342 7.26 13.79 -10.59
C ALA A 342 7.80 12.91 -9.44
N SER A 343 6.92 12.27 -8.67
CA SER A 343 7.27 11.40 -7.54
C SER A 343 6.39 10.15 -7.53
N PRO A 344 6.58 9.22 -8.47
CA PRO A 344 5.69 8.06 -8.61
C PRO A 344 5.80 7.09 -7.42
N PRO A 345 4.75 6.28 -7.17
CA PRO A 345 4.88 5.13 -6.30
C PRO A 345 5.95 4.16 -6.83
N ALA A 346 6.52 3.33 -5.96
CA ALA A 346 7.30 2.19 -6.43
C ALA A 346 6.41 1.28 -7.28
N GLY A 347 6.81 1.04 -8.53
CA GLY A 347 6.07 0.21 -9.49
C GLY A 347 6.08 -1.28 -9.17
N LEU A 348 5.45 -2.08 -10.03
CA LEU A 348 5.45 -3.53 -9.92
C LEU A 348 6.72 -4.12 -10.54
N TYR A 349 7.30 -5.12 -9.87
CA TYR A 349 8.30 -5.96 -10.51
C TYR A 349 7.66 -6.78 -11.64
N ALA A 350 8.41 -7.06 -12.71
CA ALA A 350 7.86 -7.67 -13.92
C ALA A 350 7.18 -9.03 -13.66
N ALA A 351 7.77 -9.87 -12.81
CA ALA A 351 7.16 -11.15 -12.42
C ALA A 351 5.87 -10.97 -11.60
N ASP A 352 5.77 -9.91 -10.77
CA ASP A 352 4.53 -9.58 -10.05
C ASP A 352 3.47 -9.04 -11.01
N ALA A 353 3.84 -8.21 -11.99
CA ALA A 353 2.93 -7.71 -13.02
C ALA A 353 2.33 -8.86 -13.85
N ALA A 354 3.14 -9.83 -14.28
CA ALA A 354 2.66 -11.00 -15.02
C ALA A 354 1.66 -11.85 -14.20
N VAL A 355 1.91 -12.01 -12.90
CA VAL A 355 0.99 -12.74 -12.01
C VAL A 355 -0.30 -11.96 -11.78
N LEU A 356 -0.20 -10.65 -11.50
CA LEU A 356 -1.36 -9.80 -11.27
C LEU A 356 -2.26 -9.69 -12.51
N GLU A 357 -1.68 -9.55 -13.70
CA GLU A 357 -2.44 -9.51 -14.95
C GLU A 357 -3.25 -10.80 -15.09
N ARG A 358 -2.59 -11.96 -15.00
CA ARG A 358 -3.23 -13.27 -15.11
C ARG A 358 -4.34 -13.46 -14.06
N ASN A 359 -4.04 -13.14 -12.81
CA ASN A 359 -4.95 -13.32 -11.67
C ASN A 359 -6.20 -12.41 -11.75
N SER A 360 -6.14 -11.31 -12.49
CA SER A 360 -7.23 -10.33 -12.59
C SER A 360 -8.09 -10.49 -13.85
N ARG A 361 -7.77 -11.45 -14.74
CA ARG A 361 -8.53 -11.68 -15.99
C ARG A 361 -10.00 -12.02 -15.75
N ASP A 362 -10.29 -12.73 -14.67
CA ASP A 362 -11.65 -13.16 -14.29
C ASP A 362 -12.35 -12.19 -13.33
N TYR A 363 -11.75 -11.03 -13.02
CA TYR A 363 -12.25 -10.12 -11.98
C TYR A 363 -13.73 -9.73 -12.18
N ALA A 364 -14.09 -9.33 -13.40
CA ALA A 364 -15.46 -8.89 -13.73
C ALA A 364 -16.51 -10.00 -13.57
N GLU A 365 -16.11 -11.27 -13.74
CA GLU A 365 -16.97 -12.44 -13.57
C GLU A 365 -17.01 -12.89 -12.10
N ARG A 366 -15.87 -12.78 -11.40
CA ARG A 366 -15.69 -13.21 -10.00
C ARG A 366 -16.37 -12.28 -9.01
N LEU A 367 -16.38 -10.96 -9.26
CA LEU A 367 -16.93 -9.98 -8.33
C LEU A 367 -18.44 -10.20 -8.06
N PRO A 368 -19.33 -10.34 -9.06
CA PRO A 368 -20.75 -10.60 -8.82
C PRO A 368 -21.00 -11.89 -8.03
N VAL A 369 -20.24 -12.96 -8.31
CA VAL A 369 -20.33 -14.23 -7.59
C VAL A 369 -19.93 -14.07 -6.12
N THR A 370 -18.90 -13.26 -5.85
CA THR A 370 -18.45 -12.95 -4.49
C THR A 370 -19.52 -12.18 -3.73
N CYS A 371 -20.12 -11.17 -4.35
CA CYS A 371 -21.23 -10.40 -3.77
C CYS A 371 -22.46 -11.28 -3.48
N GLU A 372 -22.81 -12.19 -4.39
CA GLU A 372 -23.92 -13.13 -4.19
C GLU A 372 -23.65 -14.12 -3.06
N ASN A 373 -22.42 -14.64 -2.94
CA ASN A 373 -22.04 -15.53 -1.85
C ASN A 373 -22.07 -14.81 -0.49
N ALA A 374 -21.65 -13.54 -0.42
CA ALA A 374 -21.67 -12.75 0.81
C ALA A 374 -23.09 -12.36 1.26
N ARG A 375 -24.06 -12.33 0.35
CA ARG A 375 -25.47 -12.04 0.65
C ARG A 375 -26.19 -13.23 1.31
N ARG A 376 -25.73 -14.46 1.05
CA ARG A 376 -26.30 -15.71 1.57
C ARG A 376 -25.82 -15.97 2.99
#